data_AF-A0A955XNZ6-F1
#
_entry.id   AF-A0A955XNZ6-F1
#
_cell.length_a   1.000
_cell.length_b   1.000
_cell.length_c   1.000
_cell.angle_alpha   90.00
_cell.angle_beta   90.00
_cell.angle_gamma   90.00
#
_symmetry.space_group_name_H-M   'P 1'
#
loop_
_entity.id
_entity.type
_entity.pdbx_description
1 polymer ?
#
loop_
_entity_poly.entity_id
_entity_poly.type
_entity_poly.pdbx_seq_one_letter_code
_entity_poly.pdbx_strand_id
1 'polypeptide(L)'
;MRRLLLGGVLALAAGCGGGPDENPDPDFQRHLAKPLPLNKVFTDSVTWEGEDRSDWKIFFVEQPGLLSVKVVFDKVAGSCEVYLRDKYG
;
A
#
# COMPACT_ATOMS: atom_id res chain seq x y z
N MET A 1 -7.75 51.57 -27.61
CA MET A 1 -7.47 50.23 -28.17
C MET A 1 -7.80 49.17 -27.12
N ARG A 2 -8.09 47.95 -27.58
CA ARG A 2 -8.82 46.85 -26.94
C ARG A 2 -8.26 46.36 -25.59
N ARG A 3 -9.21 45.89 -24.77
CA ARG A 3 -9.05 45.04 -23.58
C ARG A 3 -8.24 43.77 -23.91
N LEU A 4 -7.34 43.35 -23.03
CA LEU A 4 -7.03 41.93 -22.83
C LEU A 4 -6.93 41.65 -21.33
N LEU A 5 -7.98 41.02 -20.81
CA LEU A 5 -8.02 40.30 -19.56
C LEU A 5 -7.08 39.09 -19.69
N LEU A 6 -5.96 39.05 -18.96
CA LEU A 6 -5.24 37.80 -18.73
C LEU A 6 -5.89 37.09 -17.53
N GLY A 7 -6.93 36.32 -17.86
CA GLY A 7 -7.35 35.19 -17.05
C GLY A 7 -6.46 33.99 -17.39
N GLY A 8 -5.85 33.38 -16.38
CA GLY A 8 -5.31 32.03 -16.41
C GLY A 8 -5.48 31.50 -14.98
N VAL A 9 -6.57 30.84 -14.62
CA VAL A 9 -7.03 29.49 -15.03
C VAL A 9 -5.97 28.42 -14.77
N LEU A 10 -6.19 27.76 -13.63
CA LEU A 10 -5.89 26.36 -13.29
C LEU A 10 -4.47 25.84 -13.44
N ALA A 11 -3.85 25.59 -12.28
CA ALA A 11 -3.12 24.36 -12.05
C ALA A 11 -3.53 23.79 -10.67
N LEU A 12 -4.72 23.19 -10.62
CA LEU A 12 -5.05 22.20 -9.59
C LEU A 12 -4.18 20.97 -9.87
N ALA A 13 -2.94 20.99 -9.39
CA ALA A 13 -2.14 19.79 -9.24
C ALA A 13 -2.72 18.99 -8.06
N ALA A 14 -3.91 18.42 -8.26
CA ALA A 14 -4.38 17.30 -7.46
C ALA A 14 -3.48 16.12 -7.84
N GLY A 15 -2.35 16.01 -7.15
CA GLY A 15 -1.60 14.76 -7.12
C GLY A 15 -2.49 13.74 -6.44
N CYS A 16 -3.20 12.94 -7.23
CA CYS A 16 -3.67 11.63 -6.80
C CYS A 16 -2.41 10.84 -6.45
N GLY A 17 -2.00 10.90 -5.18
CA GLY A 17 -0.96 10.04 -4.65
C GLY A 17 -1.46 8.61 -4.79
N GLY A 18 -0.72 7.80 -5.55
CA GLY A 18 -1.16 6.48 -5.92
C GLY A 18 -1.42 5.62 -4.69
N GLY A 19 -2.58 4.96 -4.68
CA GLY A 19 -2.97 4.04 -3.62
C GLY A 19 -2.13 2.76 -3.63
N PRO A 20 -2.24 1.93 -2.58
CA PRO A 20 -1.53 0.65 -2.53
C PRO A 20 -1.89 -0.30 -3.69
N ASP A 21 -3.00 -0.04 -4.37
CA ASP A 21 -3.51 -0.80 -5.52
C ASP A 21 -2.98 -0.31 -6.88
N GLU A 22 -2.03 0.63 -6.91
CA GLU A 22 -1.47 1.20 -8.15
C GLU A 22 -0.06 0.70 -8.50
N ASN A 23 0.47 -0.23 -7.70
CA ASN A 23 1.79 -0.83 -7.87
C ASN A 23 1.78 -1.97 -8.93
N PRO A 24 2.72 -2.10 -9.88
CA PRO A 24 2.69 -3.18 -10.89
C PRO A 24 3.20 -4.57 -10.44
N ASP A 25 3.25 -4.87 -9.13
CA ASP A 25 3.70 -6.18 -8.58
C ASP A 25 2.58 -7.25 -8.58
N PRO A 26 2.82 -8.59 -8.66
CA PRO A 26 1.75 -9.59 -8.75
C PRO A 26 0.71 -9.58 -7.61
N ASP A 27 1.07 -9.11 -6.42
CA ASP A 27 0.18 -9.10 -5.24
C ASP A 27 -0.29 -7.68 -4.86
N PHE A 28 -0.16 -6.73 -5.79
CA PHE A 28 -0.49 -5.32 -5.58
C PHE A 28 -1.97 -5.04 -5.33
N GLN A 29 -2.85 -5.92 -5.77
CA GLN A 29 -4.28 -5.77 -5.52
C GLN A 29 -4.70 -6.73 -4.42
N ARG A 30 -5.57 -6.25 -3.54
CA ARG A 30 -6.14 -7.03 -2.44
C ARG A 30 -6.65 -8.42 -2.85
N HIS A 31 -7.25 -8.53 -4.03
CA HIS A 31 -7.83 -9.77 -4.52
C HIS A 31 -6.81 -10.77 -5.09
N LEU A 32 -5.57 -10.31 -5.35
CA LEU A 32 -4.44 -11.10 -5.83
C LEU A 32 -3.52 -11.56 -4.68
N ALA A 33 -3.71 -11.01 -3.48
CA ALA A 33 -2.92 -11.33 -2.29
C ALA A 33 -2.83 -12.83 -2.02
N LYS A 34 -1.59 -13.34 -1.89
CA LYS A 34 -1.36 -14.75 -1.56
C LYS A 34 -1.61 -15.02 -0.06
N PRO A 35 -2.30 -16.12 0.28
CA PRO A 35 -2.49 -16.50 1.68
C PRO A 35 -1.19 -16.80 2.42
N LEU A 36 -1.02 -16.17 3.58
CA LEU A 36 0.03 -16.47 4.53
C LEU A 36 -0.49 -17.36 5.66
N PRO A 37 0.28 -18.37 6.08
CA PRO A 37 -0.03 -19.18 7.24
C PRO A 37 0.11 -18.36 8.53
N LEU A 38 -0.87 -18.46 9.44
CA LEU A 38 -0.74 -17.90 10.79
C LEU A 38 0.41 -18.56 11.55
N ASN A 39 1.04 -17.80 12.46
CA ASN A 39 2.12 -18.24 13.34
C ASN A 39 3.39 -18.72 12.62
N LYS A 40 3.63 -18.26 11.39
CA LYS A 40 4.91 -18.45 10.69
C LYS A 40 5.52 -17.11 10.31
N VAL A 41 6.85 -17.09 10.27
CA VAL A 41 7.62 -15.97 9.72
C VAL A 41 7.62 -16.10 8.20
N PHE A 42 7.36 -14.99 7.52
CA PHE A 42 7.45 -14.86 6.07
C PHE A 42 8.36 -13.67 5.75
N THR A 43 9.11 -13.76 4.65
CA THR A 43 10.02 -12.72 4.19
C THR A 43 9.53 -12.19 2.87
N ASP A 44 9.51 -10.87 2.75
CA ASP A 44 9.20 -10.17 1.52
C ASP A 44 10.07 -8.92 1.38
N SER A 45 10.02 -8.28 0.21
CA SER A 45 10.73 -7.04 -0.05
C SER A 45 9.82 -6.01 -0.70
N VAL A 46 9.74 -4.82 -0.12
CA VAL A 46 9.19 -3.62 -0.76
C VAL A 46 10.33 -2.66 -1.08
N THR A 47 10.29 -2.01 -2.25
CA THR A 47 11.31 -1.06 -2.69
C THR A 47 10.71 0.20 -3.29
N TRP A 48 11.04 1.36 -2.70
CA TRP A 48 10.52 2.63 -3.20
C TRP A 48 11.03 2.98 -4.61
N GLU A 49 12.29 2.65 -4.88
CA GLU A 49 12.99 2.89 -6.15
C GLU A 49 12.52 1.95 -7.27
N GLY A 50 12.00 0.77 -6.92
CA GLY A 50 11.51 -0.23 -7.88
C GLY A 50 10.02 -0.15 -8.16
N GLU A 51 9.36 0.94 -7.75
CA GLU A 51 7.90 1.16 -7.79
C GLU A 51 7.07 0.18 -6.95
N ASP A 52 7.71 -0.80 -6.34
CA ASP A 52 7.12 -1.75 -5.42
C ASP A 52 6.94 -1.18 -4.01
N ARG A 53 5.87 -0.42 -3.83
CA ARG A 53 5.66 0.41 -2.62
C ARG A 53 4.71 -0.22 -1.61
N SER A 54 4.02 -1.29 -1.98
CA SER A 54 2.95 -1.86 -1.16
C SER A 54 2.62 -3.28 -1.58
N ASP A 55 2.40 -4.11 -0.56
CA ASP A 55 1.99 -5.49 -0.68
C ASP A 55 0.69 -5.77 0.07
N TRP A 56 -0.21 -6.51 -0.55
CA TRP A 56 -1.32 -7.11 0.17
C TRP A 56 -0.98 -8.52 0.64
N LYS A 57 -1.21 -8.78 1.93
CA LYS A 57 -1.15 -10.13 2.51
C LYS A 57 -2.51 -10.50 3.08
N ILE A 58 -2.90 -11.76 2.92
CA ILE A 58 -4.15 -12.30 3.49
C ILE A 58 -3.83 -13.47 4.42
N PHE A 59 -4.55 -13.59 5.52
CA PHE A 59 -4.50 -14.72 6.44
C PHE A 59 -5.91 -15.03 6.94
N PHE A 60 -6.13 -16.26 7.41
CA PHE A 60 -7.43 -16.71 7.88
C PHE A 60 -7.41 -16.89 9.39
N VAL A 61 -8.34 -16.24 10.08
CA VAL A 61 -8.54 -16.37 11.53
C VAL A 61 -9.68 -17.37 11.75
N GLU A 62 -9.33 -18.61 12.10
CA GLU A 62 -10.32 -19.69 12.30
C GLU A 62 -11.08 -19.57 13.63
N GLN A 63 -10.43 -19.01 14.65
CA GLN A 63 -11.00 -18.83 15.97
C GLN A 63 -10.81 -17.38 16.44
N PRO A 64 -11.83 -16.76 17.09
CA PRO A 64 -11.70 -15.42 17.64
C PRO A 64 -10.57 -15.33 18.67
N GLY A 65 -9.83 -14.22 18.64
CA GLY A 65 -8.72 -14.00 19.58
C GLY A 65 -7.96 -12.72 19.29
N LEU A 66 -6.85 -12.52 20.01
CA LEU A 66 -5.94 -11.41 19.78
C LEU A 66 -4.99 -11.73 18.62
N LEU A 67 -4.91 -10.81 17.67
CA LEU A 67 -3.95 -10.85 16.58
C LEU A 67 -2.77 -9.92 16.91
N SER A 68 -1.55 -10.41 16.77
CA SER A 68 -0.33 -9.60 16.84
C SER A 68 0.38 -9.65 15.50
N VAL A 69 0.69 -8.48 14.95
CA VAL A 69 1.45 -8.34 13.71
C VAL A 69 2.82 -7.75 14.08
N LYS A 70 3.89 -8.47 13.73
CA LYS A 70 5.27 -8.01 13.92
C LYS A 70 5.95 -7.94 12.56
N VAL A 71 6.45 -6.75 12.23
CA VAL A 71 7.28 -6.51 11.04
C VAL A 71 8.71 -6.26 11.49
N VAL A 72 9.67 -6.83 10.78
CA VAL A 72 11.10 -6.67 11.04
C VAL A 72 11.75 -6.23 9.74
N PHE A 73 12.60 -5.21 9.81
CA PHE A 73 13.32 -4.70 8.65
C PHE A 73 14.78 -5.13 8.70
N ASP A 74 15.29 -5.60 7.56
CA ASP A 74 16.72 -5.92 7.41
C ASP A 74 17.57 -4.64 7.31
N LYS A 75 16.96 -3.51 6.90
CA LYS A 75 17.61 -2.20 6.80
C LYS A 75 17.27 -1.35 8.02
N VAL A 76 18.30 -0.77 8.65
CA VAL A 76 18.17 0.07 9.86
C VAL A 76 17.25 1.28 9.66
N ALA A 77 17.20 1.86 8.45
CA ALA A 77 16.33 2.98 8.11
C ALA A 77 14.99 2.54 7.48
N GLY A 78 14.69 1.25 7.45
CA GLY A 78 13.43 0.73 6.92
C GLY A 78 12.26 1.10 7.84
N SER A 79 11.18 1.57 7.25
CA SER A 79 9.90 1.78 7.93
C SER A 79 8.76 1.45 6.99
N CYS A 80 7.62 1.04 7.55
CA CYS A 80 6.38 0.85 6.80
C CYS A 80 5.19 1.20 7.69
N GLU A 81 4.06 1.45 7.05
CA GLU A 81 2.77 1.49 7.70
C GLU A 81 2.07 0.15 7.45
N VAL A 82 1.35 -0.34 8.45
CA VAL A 82 0.57 -1.58 8.34
C VAL A 82 -0.90 -1.26 8.55
N TYR A 83 -1.70 -1.57 7.54
CA TYR A 83 -3.14 -1.40 7.57
C TYR A 83 -3.80 -2.77 7.62
N LEU A 84 -4.66 -3.01 8.61
CA LEU A 84 -5.43 -4.23 8.73
C LEU A 84 -6.87 -3.98 8.30
N ARG A 85 -7.37 -4.82 7.39
CA ARG A 85 -8.72 -4.75 6.84
C ARG A 85 -9.39 -6.11 6.90
N ASP A 86 -10.64 -6.15 7.36
CA ASP A 86 -11.46 -7.36 7.25
C ASP A 86 -12.07 -7.46 5.86
N LYS A 87 -12.78 -8.55 5.55
CA LYS A 87 -13.40 -8.77 4.23
C LYS A 87 -14.32 -7.63 3.75
N TYR A 88 -14.89 -6.83 4.64
CA TYR A 88 -15.83 -5.76 4.32
C TYR A 88 -15.17 -4.41 4.03
N GLY A 89 -13.89 -4.24 4.36
CA GLY A 89 -13.10 -3.07 3.97
C GLY A 89 -12.57 -2.27 5.15
#